data_AF-A0A1J4RJF1-F1
#
_entry.id   AF-A0A1J4RJF1-F1
#
_cell.length_a   1.000
_cell.length_b   1.000
_cell.length_c   1.000
_cell.angle_alpha   90.00
_cell.angle_beta   90.00
_cell.angle_gamma   90.00
#
_symmetry.space_group_name_H-M   'P 1'
#
loop_
_entity.id
_entity.type
_entity.pdbx_description
1 polymer ?
#
loop_
_entity_poly.entity_id
_entity_poly.type
_entity_poly.pdbx_seq_one_letter_code
_entity_poly.pdbx_strand_id
1 'polypeptide(L)'
;MEKSHVFEWNNSAFQQKVLAWYDQNRRILPWRAKKNSKPSPYHVWLSEVMLQQTTVPAVKKYFERFTSLWPTIHDLANSPPDTVMQEWAGLGYYARARNLIKCAGIVSTDLNGKFPENEKDLKLLPGIGPYTAAAISSIAFGNNSVVVDGNVERIVSRVFKVDDPLPLAKKQIHALAKHFYEGITSKRAGDMPQALMDIGATVCTPKSPKCAICPMSDMCAVRQCSDNPDLYPRKLPKAKKPHREGKVYWLETEAKQILIEKRSDEQMLGWMFGFPGTSWDGVGNDFVAPDINWDMVGDVTHVFTHFSLKLEVLRGRMPIGKIKLNKNQYLIDITEVENIGFPSLFKKVLKLALPIRNKHPG
;
A
#
# COMPACT_ATOMS: atom_id res chain seq x y z
N MET A 1 -18.56 -4.86 41.18
CA MET A 1 -19.01 -6.13 40.56
C MET A 1 -19.98 -5.78 39.44
N GLU A 2 -19.47 -5.45 38.26
CA GLU A 2 -20.30 -5.28 37.06
C GLU A 2 -20.18 -6.57 36.25
N LYS A 3 -21.34 -7.18 35.99
CA LYS A 3 -21.50 -8.45 35.29
C LYS A 3 -20.91 -8.29 33.88
N SER A 4 -19.75 -8.89 33.65
CA SER A 4 -19.32 -9.20 32.30
C SER A 4 -20.45 -9.98 31.64
N HIS A 5 -21.03 -9.43 30.58
CA HIS A 5 -21.80 -10.24 29.64
C HIS A 5 -20.80 -11.20 29.00
N VAL A 6 -20.51 -12.30 29.69
CA VAL A 6 -19.78 -13.43 29.14
C VAL A 6 -20.74 -14.07 28.16
N PHE A 7 -20.77 -13.52 26.96
CA PHE A 7 -21.25 -14.23 25.81
C PHE A 7 -20.50 -15.56 25.77
N GLU A 8 -21.21 -16.70 25.81
CA GLU A 8 -20.58 -18.01 25.63
C GLU A 8 -20.02 -18.08 24.21
N TRP A 9 -18.76 -17.67 24.08
CA TRP A 9 -18.08 -17.64 22.80
C TRP A 9 -17.79 -19.07 22.35
N ASN A 10 -18.31 -19.45 21.18
CA ASN A 10 -18.07 -20.75 20.58
C ASN A 10 -17.27 -20.60 19.28
N ASN A 11 -15.97 -20.93 19.33
CA ASN A 11 -15.06 -20.86 18.18
C ASN A 11 -15.63 -21.63 16.97
N SER A 12 -16.12 -22.86 17.19
CA SER A 12 -16.58 -23.74 16.11
C SER A 12 -17.82 -23.19 15.41
N ALA A 13 -18.82 -22.74 16.17
CA ALA A 13 -20.04 -22.16 15.61
C ALA A 13 -19.74 -20.87 14.82
N PHE A 14 -18.86 -20.02 15.33
CA PHE A 14 -18.41 -18.81 14.63
C PHE A 14 -17.73 -19.16 13.30
N GLN A 15 -16.73 -20.05 13.34
CA GLN A 15 -15.95 -20.45 12.18
C GLN A 15 -16.84 -21.08 11.11
N GLN A 16 -17.77 -21.97 11.50
CA GLN A 16 -18.71 -22.60 10.57
C GLN A 16 -19.56 -21.56 9.82
N LYS A 17 -20.12 -20.56 10.52
CA LYS A 17 -20.93 -19.51 9.88
C LYS A 17 -20.11 -18.62 8.95
N VAL A 18 -18.91 -18.22 9.37
CA VAL A 18 -18.02 -17.37 8.56
C VAL A 18 -17.56 -18.12 7.30
N LEU A 19 -17.14 -19.38 7.43
CA LEU A 19 -16.68 -20.19 6.31
C LEU A 19 -17.83 -20.59 5.37
N ALA A 20 -19.02 -20.90 5.90
CA ALA A 20 -20.21 -21.16 5.08
C ALA A 20 -20.61 -19.93 4.27
N TRP A 21 -20.56 -18.74 4.87
CA TRP A 21 -20.76 -17.49 4.14
C TRP A 21 -19.71 -17.31 3.04
N TYR A 22 -18.44 -17.59 3.34
CA TYR A 22 -17.35 -17.47 2.36
C TYR A 22 -17.50 -18.44 1.19
N ASP A 23 -17.94 -19.68 1.44
CA ASP A 23 -18.15 -20.69 0.40
C ASP A 23 -19.18 -20.25 -0.64
N GLN A 24 -20.13 -19.39 -0.25
CA GLN A 24 -21.18 -18.84 -1.11
C GLN A 24 -20.83 -17.45 -1.69
N ASN A 25 -20.07 -16.63 -0.95
CA ASN A 25 -19.91 -15.20 -1.24
C ASN A 25 -18.47 -14.77 -1.57
N ARG A 26 -17.50 -15.70 -1.57
CA ARG A 26 -16.08 -15.38 -1.82
C ARG A 26 -15.90 -14.56 -3.08
N ARG A 27 -15.19 -13.43 -2.96
CA ARG A 27 -14.87 -12.61 -4.13
C ARG A 27 -13.86 -13.32 -5.03
N ILE A 28 -14.10 -13.22 -6.34
CA ILE A 28 -13.14 -13.62 -7.38
C ILE A 28 -12.17 -12.44 -7.57
N LEU A 29 -10.91 -12.66 -7.23
CA LEU A 29 -9.83 -11.68 -7.32
C LEU A 29 -8.63 -12.32 -8.05
N PRO A 30 -7.88 -11.58 -8.88
CA PRO A 30 -6.81 -12.14 -9.71
C PRO A 30 -5.72 -12.90 -8.93
N TRP A 31 -5.43 -12.47 -7.70
CA TRP A 31 -4.42 -13.08 -6.82
C TRP A 31 -4.93 -14.27 -6.01
N ARG A 32 -6.25 -14.49 -5.96
CA ARG A 32 -6.83 -15.60 -5.20
C ARG A 32 -6.80 -16.87 -6.02
N ALA A 33 -6.37 -17.96 -5.40
CA ALA A 33 -6.50 -19.29 -6.00
C ALA A 33 -7.97 -19.58 -6.32
N LYS A 34 -8.20 -20.26 -7.45
CA LYS A 34 -9.52 -20.86 -7.73
C LYS A 34 -9.91 -21.82 -6.61
N LYS A 35 -11.21 -22.05 -6.46
CA LYS A 35 -11.71 -23.03 -5.48
C LYS A 35 -11.03 -24.37 -5.73
N ASN A 36 -10.56 -25.02 -4.67
CA ASN A 36 -9.83 -26.30 -4.70
C ASN A 36 -8.46 -26.25 -5.41
N SER A 37 -7.87 -25.07 -5.63
CA SER A 37 -6.50 -24.92 -6.12
C SER A 37 -5.57 -24.39 -5.03
N LYS A 38 -4.30 -24.79 -5.06
CA LYS A 38 -3.29 -24.29 -4.12
C LYS A 38 -2.98 -22.81 -4.43
N PRO A 39 -2.99 -21.90 -3.44
CA PRO A 39 -2.55 -20.53 -3.64
C PRO A 39 -1.05 -20.43 -3.94
N SER A 40 -0.70 -19.54 -4.86
CA SER A 40 0.70 -19.23 -5.17
C SER A 40 1.26 -18.28 -4.10
N PRO A 41 2.32 -18.64 -3.36
CA PRO A 41 2.96 -17.74 -2.40
C PRO A 41 3.41 -16.42 -3.02
N TYR A 42 3.90 -16.47 -4.27
CA TYR A 42 4.27 -15.29 -5.05
C TYR A 42 3.07 -14.34 -5.25
N HIS A 43 1.92 -14.88 -5.68
CA HIS A 43 0.72 -14.07 -5.92
C HIS A 43 0.15 -13.50 -4.62
N VAL A 44 0.11 -14.31 -3.55
CA VAL A 44 -0.34 -13.87 -2.23
C VAL A 44 0.55 -12.73 -1.74
N TRP A 45 1.87 -12.93 -1.68
CA TRP A 45 2.82 -11.90 -1.26
C TRP A 45 2.70 -10.61 -2.09
N LEU A 46 2.72 -10.72 -3.43
CA LEU A 46 2.64 -9.57 -4.33
C LEU A 46 1.35 -8.76 -4.07
N SER A 47 0.22 -9.44 -3.96
CA SER A 47 -1.07 -8.80 -3.70
C SER A 47 -1.13 -8.15 -2.31
N GLU A 48 -0.61 -8.81 -1.27
CA GLU A 48 -0.59 -8.27 0.09
C GLU A 48 0.28 -7.02 0.18
N VAL A 49 1.44 -7.00 -0.51
CA VAL A 49 2.27 -5.79 -0.60
C VAL A 49 1.52 -4.68 -1.34
N MET A 50 0.86 -4.98 -2.47
CA MET A 50 0.09 -3.99 -3.23
C MET A 50 -1.12 -3.44 -2.46
N LEU A 51 -1.81 -4.26 -1.67
CA LEU A 51 -3.01 -3.89 -0.91
C LEU A 51 -2.72 -3.01 0.33
N GLN A 52 -1.47 -2.91 0.75
CA GLN A 52 -1.09 -1.99 1.84
C GLN A 52 -1.46 -0.54 1.48
N GLN A 53 -2.41 0.03 2.22
CA GLN A 53 -2.92 1.40 2.02
C GLN A 53 -3.44 1.68 0.59
N THR A 54 -3.83 0.64 -0.15
CA THR A 54 -4.33 0.76 -1.53
C THR A 54 -5.64 -0.02 -1.67
N THR A 55 -6.57 0.47 -2.50
CA THR A 55 -7.88 -0.14 -2.65
C THR A 55 -7.84 -1.35 -3.59
N VAL A 56 -8.70 -2.35 -3.35
CA VAL A 56 -8.82 -3.55 -4.20
C VAL A 56 -9.02 -3.21 -5.69
N PRO A 57 -9.89 -2.26 -6.08
CA PRO A 57 -10.07 -1.91 -7.50
C PRO A 57 -8.80 -1.36 -8.15
N ALA A 58 -8.02 -0.55 -7.44
CA ALA A 58 -6.74 -0.06 -7.94
C ALA A 58 -5.75 -1.21 -8.11
N VAL A 59 -5.63 -2.09 -7.11
CA VAL A 59 -4.67 -3.21 -7.14
C VAL A 59 -4.96 -4.21 -8.25
N LYS A 60 -6.23 -4.49 -8.61
CA LYS A 60 -6.57 -5.45 -9.68
C LYS A 60 -5.79 -5.22 -10.98
N LYS A 61 -5.85 -4.00 -11.52
CA LYS A 61 -5.18 -3.65 -12.78
C LYS A 61 -3.67 -3.79 -12.69
N TYR A 62 -3.08 -3.33 -11.58
CA TYR A 62 -1.63 -3.43 -11.37
C TYR A 62 -1.17 -4.86 -11.18
N PHE A 63 -1.92 -5.68 -10.42
CA PHE A 63 -1.58 -7.07 -10.20
C PHE A 63 -1.59 -7.88 -11.51
N GLU A 64 -2.63 -7.71 -12.33
CA GLU A 64 -2.72 -8.36 -13.64
C GLU A 64 -1.58 -7.94 -14.57
N ARG A 65 -1.24 -6.64 -14.59
CA ARG A 65 -0.10 -6.12 -15.36
C ARG A 65 1.23 -6.70 -14.86
N PHE A 66 1.47 -6.69 -13.54
CA PHE A 66 2.71 -7.20 -12.95
C PHE A 66 2.89 -8.69 -13.21
N THR A 67 1.85 -9.50 -13.01
CA THR A 67 1.93 -10.95 -13.23
C THR A 67 1.98 -11.34 -14.71
N SER A 68 1.54 -10.46 -15.61
CA SER A 68 1.76 -10.62 -17.06
C SER A 68 3.21 -10.33 -17.47
N LEU A 69 3.85 -9.33 -16.86
CA LEU A 69 5.26 -8.98 -17.14
C LEU A 69 6.23 -9.93 -16.45
N TRP A 70 5.88 -10.31 -15.22
CA TRP A 70 6.69 -11.14 -14.33
C TRP A 70 5.85 -12.30 -13.81
N PRO A 71 5.69 -13.37 -14.61
CA PRO A 71 4.90 -14.53 -14.22
C PRO A 71 5.46 -15.26 -12.99
N THR A 72 6.78 -15.22 -12.79
CA THR A 72 7.46 -15.85 -11.66
C THR A 72 8.24 -14.84 -10.82
N ILE A 73 8.61 -15.26 -9.60
CA ILE A 73 9.49 -14.47 -8.74
C ILE A 73 10.87 -14.24 -9.37
N HIS A 74 11.36 -15.17 -10.19
CA HIS A 74 12.63 -15.05 -10.90
C HIS A 74 12.57 -13.95 -11.97
N ASP A 75 11.47 -13.88 -12.72
CA ASP A 75 11.27 -12.83 -13.74
C ASP A 75 11.26 -11.44 -13.09
N LEU A 76 10.58 -11.30 -11.95
CA LEU A 76 10.55 -10.06 -11.19
C LEU A 76 11.94 -9.70 -10.64
N ALA A 77 12.65 -10.68 -10.09
CA ALA A 77 13.98 -10.48 -9.51
C ALA A 77 15.05 -10.12 -10.54
N ASN A 78 14.97 -10.67 -11.75
CA ASN A 78 15.92 -10.41 -12.84
C ASN A 78 15.66 -9.10 -13.58
N SER A 79 14.56 -8.42 -13.27
CA SER A 79 14.19 -7.19 -13.97
C SER A 79 14.93 -5.97 -13.42
N PRO A 80 15.30 -5.00 -14.28
CA PRO A 80 15.92 -3.77 -13.82
C PRO A 80 15.03 -3.07 -12.78
N PRO A 81 15.58 -2.62 -11.63
CA PRO A 81 14.79 -1.97 -10.59
C PRO A 81 13.94 -0.80 -11.10
N ASP A 82 14.48 -0.03 -12.04
CA ASP A 82 13.80 1.15 -12.59
C ASP A 82 12.56 0.78 -13.40
N THR A 83 12.58 -0.34 -14.13
CA THR A 83 11.41 -0.90 -14.82
C THR A 83 10.31 -1.28 -13.82
N VAL A 84 10.68 -1.92 -12.71
CA VAL A 84 9.71 -2.30 -11.66
C VAL A 84 9.13 -1.05 -10.97
N MET A 85 9.96 -0.05 -10.68
CA MET A 85 9.52 1.22 -10.09
C MET A 85 8.59 2.00 -11.04
N GLN A 86 8.87 1.98 -12.34
CA GLN A 86 8.05 2.60 -13.37
C GLN A 86 6.67 1.93 -13.46
N GLU A 87 6.59 0.60 -13.47
CA GLU A 87 5.31 -0.13 -13.46
C GLU A 87 4.57 0.04 -12.12
N TRP A 88 5.28 0.27 -11.01
CA TRP A 88 4.66 0.60 -9.71
C TRP A 88 4.13 2.04 -9.63
N ALA A 89 4.54 2.92 -10.56
CA ALA A 89 4.17 4.34 -10.54
C ALA A 89 2.65 4.52 -10.51
N GLY A 90 2.18 5.25 -9.49
CA GLY A 90 0.76 5.50 -9.25
C GLY A 90 0.13 4.66 -8.14
N LEU A 91 0.71 3.52 -7.73
CA LEU A 91 0.26 2.78 -6.53
C LEU A 91 0.60 3.51 -5.22
N GLY A 92 1.60 4.40 -5.26
CA GLY A 92 2.05 5.14 -4.10
C GLY A 92 2.83 4.30 -3.07
N TYR A 93 3.30 4.97 -2.02
CA TYR A 93 4.12 4.39 -0.95
C TYR A 93 5.29 3.53 -1.48
N TYR A 94 6.19 4.17 -2.23
CA TYR A 94 7.25 3.54 -3.04
C TYR A 94 8.29 2.71 -2.26
N ALA A 95 8.40 2.90 -0.94
CA ALA A 95 9.19 2.00 -0.10
C ALA A 95 8.72 0.53 -0.23
N ARG A 96 7.44 0.30 -0.51
CA ARG A 96 6.89 -1.04 -0.80
C ARG A 96 7.51 -1.65 -2.04
N ALA A 97 7.61 -0.90 -3.13
CA ALA A 97 8.23 -1.36 -4.38
C ALA A 97 9.71 -1.68 -4.19
N ARG A 98 10.45 -0.80 -3.49
CA ARG A 98 11.88 -1.03 -3.19
C ARG A 98 12.09 -2.29 -2.37
N ASN A 99 11.32 -2.47 -1.31
CA ASN A 99 11.40 -3.68 -0.49
C ASN A 99 10.94 -4.92 -1.26
N LEU A 100 9.95 -4.79 -2.15
CA LEU A 100 9.51 -5.87 -3.03
C LEU A 100 10.61 -6.32 -3.97
N ILE A 101 11.37 -5.39 -4.59
CA ILE A 101 12.53 -5.72 -5.43
C ILE A 101 13.60 -6.43 -4.62
N LYS A 102 13.98 -5.87 -3.45
CA LYS A 102 14.98 -6.48 -2.54
C LYS A 102 14.56 -7.89 -2.10
N CYS A 103 13.30 -8.07 -1.72
CA CYS A 103 12.74 -9.35 -1.32
C CYS A 103 12.65 -10.34 -2.50
N ALA A 104 12.27 -9.89 -3.70
CA ALA A 104 12.26 -10.74 -4.88
C ALA A 104 13.66 -11.28 -5.20
N GLY A 105 14.68 -10.43 -5.10
CA GLY A 105 16.09 -10.81 -5.21
C GLY A 105 16.42 -11.97 -4.27
N ILE A 106 16.25 -11.77 -2.95
CA ILE A 106 16.57 -12.79 -1.94
C ILE A 106 15.79 -14.08 -2.14
N VAL A 107 14.47 -14.01 -2.41
CA VAL A 107 13.66 -15.21 -2.61
C VAL A 107 14.08 -15.96 -3.87
N SER A 108 14.40 -15.24 -4.95
CA SER A 108 14.86 -15.81 -6.21
C SER A 108 16.22 -16.50 -6.06
N THR A 109 17.20 -15.81 -5.47
CA THR A 109 18.59 -16.28 -5.40
C THR A 109 18.83 -17.21 -4.21
N ASP A 110 18.60 -16.71 -3.01
CA ASP A 110 19.06 -17.35 -1.77
C ASP A 110 18.11 -18.48 -1.35
N LEU A 111 16.83 -18.37 -1.71
CA LEU A 111 15.79 -19.34 -1.40
C LEU A 111 15.31 -20.13 -2.64
N ASN A 112 15.99 -20.00 -3.78
CA ASN A 112 15.69 -20.72 -5.02
C ASN A 112 14.21 -20.67 -5.43
N GLY A 113 13.64 -19.47 -5.37
CA GLY A 113 12.24 -19.18 -5.74
C GLY A 113 11.19 -19.63 -4.71
N LYS A 114 11.59 -20.14 -3.55
CA LYS A 114 10.66 -20.68 -2.53
C LYS A 114 10.51 -19.73 -1.35
N PHE A 115 9.28 -19.24 -1.14
CA PHE A 115 8.97 -18.50 0.08
C PHE A 115 9.01 -19.43 1.31
N PRO A 116 9.53 -18.96 2.46
CA PRO A 116 9.40 -19.68 3.71
C PRO A 116 7.94 -19.87 4.11
N GLU A 117 7.60 -21.01 4.70
CA GLU A 117 6.22 -21.32 5.05
C GLU A 117 5.80 -20.73 6.41
N ASN A 118 6.77 -20.50 7.30
CA ASN A 118 6.53 -20.04 8.66
C ASN A 118 6.73 -18.53 8.83
N GLU A 119 5.97 -17.95 9.75
CA GLU A 119 6.00 -16.50 10.01
C GLU A 119 7.36 -15.96 10.46
N LYS A 120 8.16 -16.75 11.19
CA LYS A 120 9.43 -16.31 11.75
C LYS A 120 10.40 -15.99 10.60
N ASP A 121 10.52 -16.90 9.64
CA ASP A 121 11.43 -16.75 8.51
C ASP A 121 10.88 -15.77 7.47
N LEU A 122 9.56 -15.74 7.26
CA LEU A 122 8.93 -14.72 6.42
C LEU A 122 9.24 -13.29 6.90
N LYS A 123 9.29 -13.04 8.21
CA LYS A 123 9.60 -11.72 8.80
C LYS A 123 11.04 -11.26 8.57
N LEU A 124 11.95 -12.16 8.18
CA LEU A 124 13.33 -11.81 7.84
C LEU A 124 13.43 -11.19 6.45
N LEU A 125 12.40 -11.36 5.60
CA LEU A 125 12.40 -10.83 4.24
C LEU A 125 12.05 -9.33 4.21
N PRO A 126 12.72 -8.54 3.33
CA PRO A 126 12.47 -7.10 3.22
C PRO A 126 10.99 -6.76 2.97
N GLY A 127 10.45 -5.86 3.79
CA GLY A 127 9.07 -5.37 3.65
C GLY A 127 7.97 -6.34 4.10
N ILE A 128 8.32 -7.52 4.62
CA ILE A 128 7.36 -8.46 5.20
C ILE A 128 7.26 -8.21 6.71
N GLY A 129 6.27 -7.42 7.11
CA GLY A 129 5.94 -7.19 8.52
C GLY A 129 5.08 -8.31 9.13
N PRO A 130 4.71 -8.19 10.43
CA PRO A 130 3.94 -9.21 11.14
C PRO A 130 2.63 -9.61 10.45
N TYR A 131 1.88 -8.62 9.95
CA TYR A 131 0.65 -8.85 9.19
C TYR A 131 0.89 -9.66 7.93
N THR A 132 1.82 -9.22 7.07
CA THR A 132 2.10 -9.85 5.77
C THR A 132 2.61 -11.28 5.95
N ALA A 133 3.47 -11.51 6.96
CA ALA A 133 3.97 -12.84 7.29
C ALA A 133 2.83 -13.78 7.69
N ALA A 134 1.93 -13.35 8.59
CA ALA A 134 0.76 -14.14 8.99
C ALA A 134 -0.18 -14.41 7.80
N ALA A 135 -0.40 -13.40 6.94
CA ALA A 135 -1.24 -13.55 5.75
C ALA A 135 -0.66 -14.57 4.76
N ILE A 136 0.65 -14.53 4.46
CA ILE A 136 1.30 -15.50 3.58
C ILE A 136 1.29 -16.89 4.21
N SER A 137 1.72 -17.02 5.47
CA SER A 137 1.72 -18.27 6.23
C SER A 137 0.35 -18.96 6.21
N SER A 138 -0.71 -18.19 6.45
CA SER A 138 -2.08 -18.72 6.45
C SER A 138 -2.60 -19.02 5.04
N ILE A 139 -2.58 -18.02 4.15
CA ILE A 139 -3.25 -18.11 2.85
C ILE A 139 -2.49 -19.03 1.90
N ALA A 140 -1.17 -18.92 1.82
CA ALA A 140 -0.38 -19.70 0.87
C ALA A 140 -0.02 -21.10 1.37
N PHE A 141 0.19 -21.25 2.68
CA PHE A 141 0.70 -22.48 3.27
C PHE A 141 -0.28 -23.21 4.19
N GLY A 142 -1.43 -22.62 4.51
CA GLY A 142 -2.46 -23.28 5.33
C GLY A 142 -2.10 -23.37 6.82
N ASN A 143 -1.15 -22.57 7.28
CA ASN A 143 -0.79 -22.51 8.70
C ASN A 143 -1.83 -21.73 9.49
N ASN A 144 -2.06 -22.13 10.75
CA ASN A 144 -2.97 -21.44 11.64
C ASN A 144 -2.32 -20.16 12.21
N SER A 145 -2.28 -19.11 11.37
CA SER A 145 -1.75 -17.79 11.71
C SER A 145 -2.87 -16.78 11.99
N VAL A 146 -2.65 -15.91 12.99
CA VAL A 146 -3.62 -14.88 13.38
C VAL A 146 -3.44 -13.65 12.50
N VAL A 147 -4.25 -13.54 11.45
CA VAL A 147 -4.18 -12.42 10.50
C VAL A 147 -5.10 -11.29 10.94
N VAL A 148 -4.56 -10.09 11.12
CA VAL A 148 -5.35 -8.92 11.54
C VAL A 148 -5.01 -7.72 10.68
N ASP A 149 -5.85 -7.44 9.68
CA ASP A 149 -5.85 -6.17 8.94
C ASP A 149 -6.88 -5.19 9.56
N GLY A 150 -7.07 -4.02 8.94
CA GLY A 150 -8.08 -3.06 9.38
C GLY A 150 -9.54 -3.55 9.25
N ASN A 151 -9.80 -4.58 8.43
CA ASN A 151 -11.13 -5.21 8.35
C ASN A 151 -11.36 -6.12 9.56
N VAL A 152 -10.42 -7.02 9.84
CA VAL A 152 -10.48 -7.92 11.00
C VAL A 152 -10.46 -7.12 12.30
N GLU A 153 -9.61 -6.09 12.41
CA GLU A 153 -9.57 -5.18 13.56
C GLU A 153 -10.96 -4.62 13.88
N ARG A 154 -11.67 -4.13 12.87
CA ARG A 154 -13.03 -3.61 13.01
C ARG A 154 -14.05 -4.70 13.39
N ILE A 155 -13.95 -5.89 12.79
CA ILE A 155 -14.84 -7.01 13.13
C ILE A 155 -14.64 -7.39 14.59
N VAL A 156 -13.40 -7.60 15.03
CA VAL A 156 -13.06 -7.93 16.43
C VAL A 156 -13.58 -6.85 17.38
N SER A 157 -13.33 -5.58 17.08
CA SER A 157 -13.81 -4.48 17.93
C SER A 157 -15.32 -4.44 18.07
N ARG A 158 -16.09 -4.83 17.05
CA ARG A 158 -17.55 -4.89 17.10
C ARG A 158 -18.07 -6.16 17.78
N VAL A 159 -17.47 -7.30 17.44
CA VAL A 159 -17.87 -8.62 17.96
C VAL A 159 -17.66 -8.69 19.47
N PHE A 160 -16.53 -8.18 19.97
CA PHE A 160 -16.20 -8.19 21.39
C PHE A 160 -16.42 -6.85 22.09
N LYS A 161 -17.03 -5.86 21.41
CA LYS A 161 -17.26 -4.49 21.93
C LYS A 161 -16.02 -3.90 22.62
N VAL A 162 -14.94 -3.75 21.86
CA VAL A 162 -13.68 -3.18 22.37
C VAL A 162 -13.81 -1.67 22.49
N ASP A 163 -13.89 -1.15 23.72
CA ASP A 163 -14.11 0.28 23.99
C ASP A 163 -12.83 1.12 23.94
N ASP A 164 -11.66 0.52 24.17
CA ASP A 164 -10.39 1.24 24.09
C ASP A 164 -10.15 1.79 22.66
N PRO A 165 -9.67 3.04 22.52
CA PRO A 165 -9.45 3.63 21.21
C PRO A 165 -8.15 3.13 20.58
N LEU A 166 -8.12 3.02 19.26
CA LEU A 166 -6.88 2.83 18.52
C LEU A 166 -5.99 4.09 18.63
N PRO A 167 -4.67 3.91 18.79
CA PRO A 167 -3.92 2.65 18.68
C PRO A 167 -3.77 1.85 20.00
N LEU A 168 -4.34 2.30 21.13
CA LEU A 168 -4.16 1.67 22.45
C LEU A 168 -4.72 0.24 22.47
N ALA A 169 -5.87 0.02 21.82
CA ALA A 169 -6.53 -1.29 21.77
C ALA A 169 -5.84 -2.35 20.90
N LYS A 170 -4.76 -2.03 20.16
CA LYS A 170 -4.18 -2.97 19.18
C LYS A 170 -3.77 -4.32 19.77
N LYS A 171 -3.16 -4.33 20.95
CA LYS A 171 -2.75 -5.57 21.64
C LYS A 171 -3.96 -6.40 22.06
N GLN A 172 -4.98 -5.75 22.63
CA GLN A 172 -6.22 -6.40 23.04
C GLN A 172 -6.97 -6.99 21.85
N ILE A 173 -7.12 -6.23 20.77
CA ILE A 173 -7.77 -6.69 19.54
C ILE A 173 -7.04 -7.88 18.95
N HIS A 174 -5.71 -7.86 18.90
CA HIS A 174 -4.94 -9.01 18.40
C HIS A 174 -5.10 -10.25 19.29
N ALA A 175 -5.17 -10.07 20.62
CA ALA A 175 -5.42 -11.17 21.55
C ALA A 175 -6.82 -11.78 21.34
N LEU A 176 -7.85 -10.95 21.21
CA LEU A 176 -9.23 -11.38 20.95
C LEU A 176 -9.39 -12.04 19.57
N ALA A 177 -8.65 -11.57 18.56
CA ALA A 177 -8.67 -12.15 17.23
C ALA A 177 -8.24 -13.62 17.22
N LYS A 178 -7.46 -14.09 18.21
CA LYS A 178 -7.06 -15.50 18.33
C LYS A 178 -8.28 -16.44 18.35
N HIS A 179 -9.36 -16.02 19.00
CA HIS A 179 -10.60 -16.78 19.06
C HIS A 179 -11.24 -17.06 17.69
N PHE A 180 -10.95 -16.23 16.67
CA PHE A 180 -11.45 -16.46 15.32
C PHE A 180 -10.70 -17.58 14.60
N TYR A 181 -9.44 -17.84 14.97
CA TYR A 181 -8.53 -18.73 14.27
C TYR A 181 -8.20 -20.02 15.04
N GLU A 182 -8.32 -20.01 16.36
CA GLU A 182 -8.00 -21.14 17.22
C GLU A 182 -8.83 -22.39 16.86
N GLY A 183 -8.15 -23.54 16.73
CA GLY A 183 -8.79 -24.81 16.40
C GLY A 183 -9.17 -24.99 14.92
N ILE A 184 -8.90 -24.00 14.05
CA ILE A 184 -9.20 -24.16 12.62
C ILE A 184 -8.30 -25.22 11.98
N THR A 185 -8.89 -26.09 11.16
CA THR A 185 -8.14 -27.11 10.43
C THR A 185 -7.26 -26.49 9.35
N SER A 186 -6.09 -27.10 9.09
CA SER A 186 -5.12 -26.61 8.09
C SER A 186 -5.72 -26.42 6.69
N LYS A 187 -6.69 -27.26 6.30
CA LYS A 187 -7.37 -27.17 5.00
C LYS A 187 -8.17 -25.87 4.80
N ARG A 188 -8.65 -25.24 5.88
CA ARG A 188 -9.45 -24.00 5.83
C ARG A 188 -8.76 -22.81 6.48
N ALA A 189 -7.55 -23.01 7.03
CA ALA A 189 -6.81 -21.95 7.72
C ALA A 189 -6.65 -20.70 6.85
N GLY A 190 -6.29 -20.87 5.57
CA GLY A 190 -6.16 -19.76 4.61
C GLY A 190 -7.48 -19.12 4.17
N ASP A 191 -8.62 -19.80 4.32
CA ASP A 191 -9.93 -19.25 3.95
C ASP A 191 -10.44 -18.28 5.02
N MET A 192 -10.21 -18.56 6.29
CA MET A 192 -10.70 -17.74 7.40
C MET A 192 -10.29 -16.26 7.34
N PRO A 193 -9.00 -15.90 7.16
CA PRO A 193 -8.63 -14.50 7.06
C PRO A 193 -9.24 -13.84 5.82
N GLN A 194 -9.33 -14.56 4.70
CA GLN A 194 -9.96 -14.04 3.47
C GLN A 194 -11.47 -13.83 3.63
N ALA A 195 -12.15 -14.73 4.35
CA ALA A 195 -13.56 -14.61 4.69
C ALA A 195 -13.82 -13.38 5.56
N LEU A 196 -13.04 -13.19 6.62
CA LEU A 196 -13.15 -12.02 7.49
C LEU A 196 -12.86 -10.71 6.74
N MET A 197 -11.86 -10.70 5.85
CA MET A 197 -11.58 -9.55 4.99
C MET A 197 -12.74 -9.25 4.02
N ASP A 198 -13.35 -10.27 3.41
CA ASP A 198 -14.50 -10.11 2.51
C ASP A 198 -15.73 -9.60 3.26
N ILE A 199 -16.04 -10.18 4.42
CA ILE A 199 -17.12 -9.73 5.30
C ILE A 199 -16.87 -8.27 5.72
N GLY A 200 -15.67 -7.94 6.18
CA GLY A 200 -15.31 -6.58 6.57
C GLY A 200 -15.47 -5.59 5.42
N ALA A 201 -15.05 -5.97 4.22
CA ALA A 201 -15.12 -5.11 3.04
C ALA A 201 -16.55 -4.90 2.51
N THR A 202 -17.47 -5.84 2.70
CA THR A 202 -18.78 -5.86 1.99
C THR A 202 -20.02 -5.85 2.89
N VAL A 203 -19.88 -6.31 4.14
CA VAL A 203 -20.97 -6.48 5.11
C VAL A 203 -20.71 -5.64 6.36
N CYS A 204 -19.62 -5.92 7.06
CA CYS A 204 -19.21 -5.20 8.26
C CYS A 204 -18.38 -3.97 7.88
N THR A 205 -18.95 -3.07 7.08
CA THR A 205 -18.29 -1.86 6.53
C THR A 205 -18.02 -0.79 7.60
N PRO A 206 -17.08 0.15 7.37
CA PRO A 206 -16.74 1.19 8.34
C PRO A 206 -17.91 2.06 8.78
N LYS A 207 -18.82 2.37 7.86
CA LYS A 207 -20.07 3.09 8.11
C LYS A 207 -21.24 2.26 7.62
N SER A 208 -22.37 2.35 8.33
CA SER A 208 -23.64 1.71 7.98
C SER A 208 -23.48 0.22 7.62
N PRO A 209 -22.89 -0.61 8.51
CA PRO A 209 -22.73 -2.04 8.23
C PRO A 209 -24.08 -2.74 8.05
N LYS A 210 -24.10 -3.75 7.18
CA LYS A 210 -25.29 -4.52 6.85
C LYS A 210 -25.55 -5.62 7.89
N CYS A 211 -25.80 -5.22 9.14
CA CYS A 211 -25.90 -6.14 10.28
C CYS A 211 -26.99 -7.21 10.11
N ALA A 212 -28.07 -6.92 9.37
CA ALA A 212 -29.17 -7.86 9.13
C ALA A 212 -28.77 -9.11 8.32
N ILE A 213 -27.72 -9.01 7.50
CA ILE A 213 -27.20 -10.12 6.68
C ILE A 213 -25.82 -10.60 7.16
N CYS A 214 -25.37 -10.12 8.32
CA CYS A 214 -24.05 -10.46 8.84
C CYS A 214 -24.08 -11.90 9.41
N PRO A 215 -23.18 -12.80 8.96
CA PRO A 215 -23.16 -14.18 9.45
C PRO A 215 -22.78 -14.30 10.94
N MET A 216 -22.32 -13.20 11.56
CA MET A 216 -21.88 -13.14 12.95
C MET A 216 -22.83 -12.28 13.81
N SER A 217 -24.02 -11.91 13.29
CA SER A 217 -24.90 -10.92 13.93
C SER A 217 -25.35 -11.35 15.33
N ASP A 218 -25.64 -12.63 15.51
CA ASP A 218 -26.07 -13.20 16.78
C ASP A 218 -24.92 -13.44 17.76
N MET A 219 -23.67 -13.28 17.31
CA MET A 219 -22.45 -13.38 18.12
C MET A 219 -21.74 -12.03 18.32
N CYS A 220 -22.36 -10.94 17.87
CA CYS A 220 -21.76 -9.61 17.90
C CYS A 220 -22.27 -8.81 19.11
N ALA A 221 -21.40 -8.56 20.10
CA ALA A 221 -21.76 -7.85 21.31
C ALA A 221 -22.35 -6.47 21.04
N VAL A 222 -21.77 -5.68 20.13
CA VAL A 222 -22.33 -4.37 19.71
C VAL A 222 -23.76 -4.51 19.18
N ARG A 223 -24.06 -5.57 18.43
CA ARG A 223 -25.41 -5.79 17.89
C ARG A 223 -26.39 -6.21 18.99
N GLN A 224 -25.96 -7.04 19.93
CA GLN A 224 -26.79 -7.56 21.02
C GLN A 224 -27.16 -6.46 22.03
N CYS A 225 -26.23 -5.57 22.36
CA CYS A 225 -26.51 -4.44 23.23
C CYS A 225 -27.14 -3.22 22.51
N SER A 226 -27.44 -3.36 21.21
CA SER A 226 -28.03 -2.29 20.38
C SER A 226 -27.21 -0.98 20.35
N ASP A 227 -25.89 -1.08 20.44
CA ASP A 227 -24.97 0.07 20.32
C ASP A 227 -24.69 0.39 18.84
N ASN A 228 -24.19 1.60 18.57
CA ASN A 228 -23.89 2.06 17.22
C ASN A 228 -22.57 1.46 16.70
N PRO A 229 -22.60 0.57 15.69
CA PRO A 229 -21.39 -0.06 15.18
C PRO A 229 -20.45 0.91 14.44
N ASP A 230 -20.92 2.09 14.03
CA ASP A 230 -20.09 3.11 13.38
C ASP A 230 -19.08 3.76 14.35
N LEU A 231 -19.28 3.58 15.66
CA LEU A 231 -18.34 4.03 16.70
C LEU A 231 -17.12 3.10 16.84
N TYR A 232 -17.18 1.90 16.24
CA TYR A 232 -16.16 0.86 16.41
C TYR A 232 -15.38 0.59 15.10
N PRO A 233 -14.04 0.48 15.15
CA PRO A 233 -13.21 0.64 16.36
C PRO A 233 -13.19 2.11 16.81
N ARG A 234 -13.12 2.33 18.12
CA ARG A 234 -12.93 3.69 18.67
C ARG A 234 -11.56 4.21 18.20
N LYS A 235 -11.47 5.50 17.92
CA LYS A 235 -10.22 6.13 17.42
C LYS A 235 -9.94 7.38 18.22
N LEU A 236 -8.68 7.56 18.60
CA LEU A 236 -8.25 8.86 19.11
C LEU A 236 -8.45 9.95 18.05
N PRO A 237 -8.72 11.20 18.47
CA PRO A 237 -8.72 12.33 17.57
C PRO A 237 -7.41 12.40 16.76
N LYS A 238 -7.53 12.70 15.46
CA LYS A 238 -6.34 12.86 14.62
C LYS A 238 -5.65 14.18 14.96
N ALA A 239 -4.34 14.13 15.15
CA ALA A 239 -3.53 15.34 15.24
C ALA A 239 -3.64 16.18 13.96
N LYS A 240 -3.45 17.50 14.09
CA LYS A 240 -3.34 18.40 12.93
C LYS A 240 -2.15 17.95 12.08
N LYS A 241 -2.37 17.81 10.77
CA LYS A 241 -1.30 17.45 9.84
C LYS A 241 -0.38 18.66 9.65
N PRO A 242 0.95 18.52 9.79
CA PRO A 242 1.87 19.59 9.46
C PRO A 242 1.77 19.99 7.99
N HIS A 243 2.03 21.27 7.74
CA HIS A 243 2.21 21.84 6.41
C HIS A 243 3.70 22.06 6.17
N ARG A 244 4.17 21.72 4.97
CA ARG A 244 5.55 21.92 4.53
C ARG A 244 5.54 22.68 3.21
N GLU A 245 6.58 23.45 3.00
CA GLU A 245 6.79 24.24 1.79
C GLU A 245 8.16 23.92 1.18
N GLY A 246 8.29 24.11 -0.12
CA GLY A 246 9.55 23.92 -0.83
C GLY A 246 9.49 24.46 -2.25
N LYS A 247 10.59 24.30 -2.97
CA LYS A 247 10.72 24.73 -4.36
C LYS A 247 11.11 23.56 -5.24
N VAL A 248 10.70 23.61 -6.50
CA VAL A 248 11.11 22.70 -7.56
C VAL A 248 11.56 23.53 -8.77
N TYR A 249 12.68 23.13 -9.35
CA TYR A 249 13.31 23.79 -10.48
C TYR A 249 13.09 22.98 -11.75
N TRP A 250 12.31 23.55 -12.66
CA TRP A 250 12.15 23.08 -14.02
C TRP A 250 13.21 23.75 -14.90
N LEU A 251 14.33 23.07 -15.10
CA LEU A 251 15.43 23.55 -15.94
C LEU A 251 15.35 22.93 -17.33
N GLU A 252 15.12 23.76 -18.34
CA GLU A 252 15.12 23.38 -19.75
C GLU A 252 16.44 23.74 -20.45
N THR A 253 16.87 22.88 -21.35
CA THR A 253 17.95 23.17 -22.28
C THR A 253 17.41 23.82 -23.55
N GLU A 254 18.28 24.45 -24.33
CA GLU A 254 17.91 24.96 -25.65
C GLU A 254 17.46 23.86 -26.62
N ALA A 255 17.98 22.64 -26.43
CA ALA A 255 17.64 21.44 -27.18
C ALA A 255 16.34 20.75 -26.70
N LYS A 256 15.49 21.44 -25.93
CA LYS A 256 14.23 20.91 -25.37
C LYS A 256 14.41 19.66 -24.50
N GLN A 257 15.54 19.57 -23.80
CA GLN A 257 15.72 18.58 -22.74
C GLN A 257 15.40 19.21 -21.39
N ILE A 258 15.03 18.40 -20.42
CA ILE A 258 14.74 18.84 -19.05
C ILE A 258 15.66 18.13 -18.06
N LEU A 259 16.06 18.87 -17.02
CA LEU A 259 16.80 18.30 -15.90
C LEU A 259 15.85 17.56 -14.97
N ILE A 260 16.14 16.29 -14.75
CA ILE A 260 15.47 15.45 -13.77
C ILE A 260 16.51 14.85 -12.82
N GLU A 261 16.05 14.37 -11.67
CA GLU A 261 16.89 13.69 -10.69
C GLU A 261 16.28 12.37 -10.23
N LYS A 262 17.14 11.39 -9.94
CA LYS A 262 16.77 10.17 -9.24
C LYS A 262 16.96 10.39 -7.74
N ARG A 263 15.87 10.29 -6.98
CA ARG A 263 15.87 10.54 -5.53
C ARG A 263 16.56 9.40 -4.77
N SER A 264 17.31 9.74 -3.72
CA SER A 264 18.02 8.76 -2.88
C SER A 264 17.06 7.89 -2.07
N ASP A 265 17.53 6.80 -1.46
CA ASP A 265 16.66 5.88 -0.68
C ASP A 265 16.08 6.58 0.58
N GLU A 266 16.85 7.49 1.17
CA GLU A 266 16.53 8.21 2.40
C GLU A 266 15.50 9.33 2.17
N GLN A 267 15.44 9.86 0.95
CA GLN A 267 14.49 10.89 0.58
C GLN A 267 13.06 10.34 0.47
N MET A 268 12.08 11.21 0.71
CA MET A 268 10.70 10.91 0.35
C MET A 268 10.61 10.62 -1.14
N LEU A 269 9.80 9.62 -1.52
CA LEU A 269 9.71 9.11 -2.90
C LEU A 269 11.04 8.53 -3.42
N GLY A 270 11.89 7.98 -2.54
CA GLY A 270 13.17 7.40 -2.93
C GLY A 270 13.12 6.36 -4.05
N TRP A 271 14.18 6.35 -4.87
CA TRP A 271 14.34 5.64 -6.15
C TRP A 271 13.42 6.10 -7.29
N MET A 272 12.48 7.01 -7.03
CA MET A 272 11.68 7.61 -8.10
C MET A 272 12.43 8.78 -8.73
N PHE A 273 12.15 8.99 -10.01
CA PHE A 273 12.52 10.24 -10.66
C PHE A 273 11.64 11.39 -10.16
N GLY A 274 12.25 12.55 -10.07
CA GLY A 274 11.63 13.83 -9.75
C GLY A 274 12.38 14.96 -10.42
N PHE A 275 12.15 16.16 -9.90
CA PHE A 275 12.83 17.37 -10.36
C PHE A 275 13.68 17.91 -9.20
N PRO A 276 14.85 18.50 -9.50
CA PRO A 276 15.67 19.13 -8.47
C PRO A 276 14.89 20.19 -7.70
N GLY A 277 15.13 20.29 -6.40
CA GLY A 277 14.37 21.16 -5.52
C GLY A 277 15.00 21.34 -4.15
N THR A 278 14.26 21.98 -3.25
CA THR A 278 14.67 22.08 -1.84
C THR A 278 14.37 20.79 -1.07
N SER A 279 15.01 20.62 0.09
CA SER A 279 14.90 19.51 1.02
C SER A 279 13.60 19.53 1.85
N TRP A 280 12.44 19.66 1.18
CA TRP A 280 11.11 19.74 1.79
C TRP A 280 10.70 18.50 2.60
N ASP A 281 11.37 17.37 2.41
CA ASP A 281 11.21 16.17 3.22
C ASP A 281 12.07 16.16 4.50
N GLY A 282 13.01 17.10 4.61
CA GLY A 282 13.98 17.22 5.71
C GLY A 282 15.21 16.33 5.53
N VAL A 283 15.46 15.82 4.33
CA VAL A 283 16.56 14.90 4.03
C VAL A 283 17.38 15.39 2.83
N GLY A 284 18.70 15.37 2.96
CA GLY A 284 19.64 15.79 1.92
C GLY A 284 19.84 17.31 1.89
N ASN A 285 20.49 17.78 0.82
CA ASN A 285 20.77 19.20 0.62
C ASN A 285 19.86 19.77 -0.47
N ASP A 286 19.61 21.07 -0.39
CA ASP A 286 18.89 21.80 -1.43
C ASP A 286 19.66 21.76 -2.76
N PHE A 287 18.92 21.72 -3.86
CA PHE A 287 19.49 21.94 -5.18
C PHE A 287 20.08 23.35 -5.27
N VAL A 288 21.37 23.42 -5.60
CA VAL A 288 22.05 24.68 -5.88
C VAL A 288 21.63 25.14 -7.27
N ALA A 289 20.58 25.95 -7.33
CA ALA A 289 20.06 26.47 -8.59
C ALA A 289 21.13 27.34 -9.28
N PRO A 290 21.37 27.16 -10.60
CA PRO A 290 22.27 28.03 -11.34
C PRO A 290 21.77 29.48 -11.33
N ASP A 291 22.73 30.40 -11.41
CA ASP A 291 22.47 31.84 -11.50
C ASP A 291 21.97 32.20 -12.90
N ILE A 292 20.65 32.07 -13.08
CA ILE A 292 19.90 32.39 -14.29
C ILE A 292 18.58 33.05 -13.89
N ASN A 293 17.85 33.63 -14.84
CA ASN A 293 16.50 34.09 -14.58
C ASN A 293 15.56 32.89 -14.36
N TRP A 294 14.82 32.92 -13.25
CA TRP A 294 13.83 31.91 -12.89
C TRP A 294 12.44 32.54 -12.85
N ASP A 295 11.56 32.06 -13.72
CA ASP A 295 10.17 32.52 -13.78
C ASP A 295 9.29 31.64 -12.88
N MET A 296 8.50 32.25 -12.01
CA MET A 296 7.51 31.53 -11.19
C MET A 296 6.34 31.10 -12.08
N VAL A 297 6.15 29.77 -12.20
CA VAL A 297 5.09 29.18 -13.02
C VAL A 297 3.80 28.99 -12.23
N GLY A 298 3.92 28.60 -10.97
CA GLY A 298 2.81 28.41 -10.05
C GLY A 298 3.14 27.47 -8.91
N ASP A 299 2.11 27.10 -8.17
CA ASP A 299 2.22 26.22 -7.01
C ASP A 299 1.61 24.84 -7.25
N VAL A 300 2.28 23.80 -6.75
CA VAL A 300 1.75 22.43 -6.68
C VAL A 300 1.48 22.07 -5.22
N THR A 301 0.22 21.80 -4.90
CA THR A 301 -0.16 21.24 -3.59
C THR A 301 -0.34 19.72 -3.67
N HIS A 302 0.22 19.02 -2.67
CA HIS A 302 0.11 17.58 -2.53
C HIS A 302 -0.11 17.17 -1.08
N VAL A 303 -0.94 16.16 -0.84
CA VAL A 303 -1.25 15.67 0.50
C VAL A 303 -0.72 14.26 0.65
N PHE A 304 0.23 14.10 1.56
CA PHE A 304 0.68 12.80 2.04
C PHE A 304 -0.17 12.35 3.24
N THR A 305 -0.01 11.08 3.64
CA THR A 305 -0.68 10.56 4.83
C THR A 305 -0.33 11.39 6.08
N HIS A 306 0.94 11.81 6.21
CA HIS A 306 1.50 12.43 7.41
C HIS A 306 1.62 13.96 7.35
N PHE A 307 1.62 14.58 6.17
CA PHE A 307 1.75 16.04 6.01
C PHE A 307 1.14 16.52 4.69
N SER A 308 0.95 17.82 4.57
CA SER A 308 0.67 18.48 3.29
C SER A 308 1.89 19.25 2.81
N LEU A 309 2.08 19.31 1.50
CA LEU A 309 3.22 19.93 0.85
C LEU A 309 2.74 20.94 -0.19
N LYS A 310 3.33 22.13 -0.19
CA LYS A 310 3.24 23.10 -1.27
C LYS A 310 4.62 23.25 -1.92
N LEU A 311 4.70 23.09 -3.23
CA LEU A 311 5.92 23.32 -4.01
C LEU A 311 5.72 24.49 -4.95
N GLU A 312 6.54 25.52 -4.80
CA GLU A 312 6.68 26.58 -5.79
C GLU A 312 7.47 26.01 -6.99
N VAL A 313 6.95 26.18 -8.21
CA VAL A 313 7.57 25.69 -9.44
C VAL A 313 8.21 26.86 -10.18
N LEU A 314 9.53 26.81 -10.27
CA LEU A 314 10.36 27.81 -10.94
C LEU A 314 10.87 27.25 -12.26
N ARG A 315 10.73 28.00 -13.35
CA ARG A 315 11.20 27.61 -14.68
C ARG A 315 12.39 28.46 -15.10
N GLY A 316 13.43 27.80 -15.59
CA GLY A 316 14.63 28.45 -16.11
C GLY A 316 15.10 27.75 -17.39
N ARG A 317 15.89 28.47 -18.20
CA ARG A 317 16.48 27.93 -19.43
C ARG A 317 17.98 28.21 -19.46
N MET A 318 18.77 27.23 -19.88
CA MET A 318 20.23 27.38 -19.97
C MET A 318 20.84 26.54 -21.12
N PRO A 319 21.95 26.98 -21.74
CA PRO A 319 22.67 26.16 -22.71
C PRO A 319 23.18 24.85 -22.10
N ILE A 320 23.12 23.76 -22.86
CA ILE A 320 23.47 22.41 -22.39
C ILE A 320 24.89 22.34 -21.80
N GLY A 321 25.86 23.00 -22.44
CA GLY A 321 27.27 23.01 -22.01
C GLY A 321 27.53 23.72 -20.67
N LYS A 322 26.55 24.44 -20.13
CA LYS A 322 26.65 25.09 -18.81
C LYS A 322 26.03 24.24 -17.69
N ILE A 323 25.32 23.16 -18.01
CA ILE A 323 24.69 22.29 -17.00
C ILE A 323 25.72 21.29 -16.51
N LYS A 324 26.06 21.37 -15.22
CA LYS A 324 26.90 20.38 -14.54
C LYS A 324 26.00 19.38 -13.81
N LEU A 325 25.88 18.19 -14.38
CA LEU A 325 25.11 17.09 -13.78
C LEU A 325 25.91 16.41 -12.67
N ASN A 326 25.24 16.07 -11.58
CA ASN A 326 25.74 15.08 -10.63
C ASN A 326 25.34 13.65 -11.05
N LYS A 327 25.83 12.64 -10.30
CA LYS A 327 25.59 11.22 -10.60
C LYS A 327 24.12 10.77 -10.60
N ASN A 328 23.22 11.55 -10.00
CA ASN A 328 21.80 11.25 -9.88
C ASN A 328 20.95 12.13 -10.80
N GLN A 329 21.57 12.96 -11.65
CA GLN A 329 20.88 13.92 -12.50
C GLN A 329 21.01 13.53 -13.97
N TYR A 330 19.93 13.76 -14.71
CA TYR A 330 19.82 13.37 -16.11
C TYR A 330 19.15 14.48 -16.91
N LEU A 331 19.60 14.66 -18.14
CA LEU A 331 18.88 15.41 -19.16
C LEU A 331 18.09 14.43 -20.00
N ILE A 332 16.77 14.62 -20.05
CA ILE A 332 15.89 13.79 -20.89
C ILE A 332 15.16 14.67 -21.89
N ASP A 333 14.87 14.12 -23.07
CA ASP A 333 14.04 14.83 -24.04
C ASP A 333 12.63 15.03 -23.46
N ILE A 334 12.07 16.23 -23.64
CA ILE A 334 10.73 16.57 -23.16
C ILE A 334 9.64 15.65 -23.75
N THR A 335 9.89 15.01 -24.90
CA THR A 335 8.98 14.05 -25.52
C THR A 335 8.96 12.70 -24.81
N GLU A 336 10.00 12.35 -24.05
CA GLU A 336 10.13 11.08 -23.32
C GLU A 336 9.66 11.17 -21.87
N VAL A 337 9.41 12.39 -21.36
CA VAL A 337 9.12 12.65 -19.95
C VAL A 337 7.91 11.89 -19.40
N GLU A 338 6.89 11.64 -20.24
CA GLU A 338 5.70 10.90 -19.83
C GLU A 338 6.00 9.41 -19.57
N ASN A 339 7.04 8.86 -20.19
CA ASN A 339 7.44 7.46 -20.07
C ASN A 339 8.22 7.18 -18.78
N ILE A 340 8.80 8.19 -18.12
CA ILE A 340 9.66 8.01 -16.94
C ILE A 340 8.93 7.42 -15.72
N GLY A 341 7.61 7.55 -15.65
CA GLY A 341 6.83 7.01 -14.52
C GLY A 341 6.91 7.87 -13.25
N PHE A 342 6.81 9.19 -13.38
CA PHE A 342 6.85 10.10 -12.23
C PHE A 342 5.80 9.79 -11.13
N PRO A 343 6.14 9.97 -9.85
CA PRO A 343 5.16 10.05 -8.77
C PRO A 343 4.09 11.11 -9.03
N SER A 344 2.90 10.93 -8.46
CA SER A 344 1.76 11.85 -8.64
C SER A 344 2.06 13.31 -8.24
N LEU A 345 2.98 13.53 -7.28
CA LEU A 345 3.51 14.87 -6.96
C LEU A 345 4.20 15.49 -8.19
N PHE A 346 5.19 14.80 -8.75
CA PHE A 346 5.96 15.32 -9.88
C PHE A 346 5.19 15.28 -11.21
N LYS A 347 4.18 14.41 -11.36
CA LYS A 347 3.22 14.51 -12.48
C LYS A 347 2.43 15.83 -12.46
N LYS A 348 2.13 16.39 -11.28
CA LYS A 348 1.51 17.72 -11.18
C LYS A 348 2.48 18.83 -11.57
N VAL A 349 3.75 18.73 -11.14
CA VAL A 349 4.81 19.66 -11.56
C VAL A 349 4.96 19.62 -13.08
N LEU A 350 5.05 18.42 -13.65
CA LEU A 350 5.12 18.20 -15.10
C LEU A 350 3.94 18.87 -15.82
N LYS A 351 2.72 18.62 -15.37
CA LYS A 351 1.51 19.22 -15.97
C LYS A 351 1.50 20.75 -15.88
N LEU A 352 2.05 21.32 -14.80
CA LEU A 352 2.08 22.77 -14.59
C LEU A 352 3.18 23.45 -15.41
N ALA A 353 4.35 22.82 -15.51
CA ALA A 353 5.54 23.40 -16.14
C ALA A 353 5.61 23.15 -17.65
N LEU A 354 5.01 22.07 -18.15
CA LEU A 354 4.87 21.86 -19.59
C LEU A 354 4.05 23.01 -20.19
N PRO A 355 4.56 23.72 -21.21
CA PRO A 355 3.76 24.70 -21.92
C PRO A 355 2.50 24.02 -22.46
N ILE A 356 1.34 24.66 -22.28
CA ILE A 356 0.06 24.16 -22.80
C ILE A 356 0.28 23.82 -24.28
N ARG A 357 0.17 22.53 -24.63
CA ARG A 357 0.04 22.15 -26.03
C ARG A 357 -1.21 22.87 -26.52
N ASN A 358 -1.04 23.98 -27.25
CA ASN A 358 -2.11 24.52 -28.05
C ASN A 358 -2.64 23.34 -28.86
N LYS A 359 -3.87 22.91 -28.56
CA LYS A 359 -4.62 22.08 -29.49
C LYS A 359 -4.72 22.95 -30.73
N HIS A 360 -3.89 22.67 -31.73
CA HIS A 360 -4.14 23.21 -33.06
C HIS A 360 -5.58 22.82 -33.43
N PRO A 361 -6.45 23.77 -33.77
CA PRO A 361 -7.70 23.42 -34.41
C PRO A 361 -7.32 22.93 -35.80
N GLY A 362 -7.34 21.61 -35.97
CA GLY A 362 -7.37 20.96 -37.28
C GLY A 362 -8.82 20.70 -37.65
#